data_AF-A0A538ATK4-F1
#
_entry.id   AF-A0A538ATK4-F1
#
_cell.length_a   1.000
_cell.length_b   1.000
_cell.length_c   1.000
_cell.angle_alpha   90.00
_cell.angle_beta   90.00
_cell.angle_gamma   90.00
#
_symmetry.space_group_name_H-M   'P 1'
#
loop_
_entity.id
_entity.type
_entity.pdbx_description
1 polymer ?
#
loop_
_entity_poly.entity_id
_entity_poly.type
_entity_poly.pdbx_seq_one_letter_code
_entity_poly.pdbx_strand_id
1 'polypeptide(L)'
;MPDQASAPPSDAILTVPNLLTFFRLGLIPVFLYAAIGARNMGWAVVIAALGFVTDLVDGKIARRYGQVSKLGIALDPLSDRLGLASGAAVLIVKHLSPLWVVLVVVARDAVLVLVGAPVLKARRLPIPPVTKVGKYGSFAVSVMFGLFLASGIHNISHPTHSIRLAAWVFVVISLPLYYASGAGYVRAALASLKEQNDAERGNPDG
;
A
#
# COMPACT_ATOMS: atom_id res chain seq x y z
N MET A 1 -0.63 5.40 33.29
CA MET A 1 0.21 5.25 32.07
C MET A 1 0.40 6.64 31.50
N PRO A 2 1.59 7.26 31.61
CA PRO A 2 1.78 8.63 31.11
C PRO A 2 1.84 8.63 29.58
N ASP A 3 1.15 9.61 28.99
CA ASP A 3 1.15 9.97 27.57
C ASP A 3 2.56 9.98 26.99
N GLN A 4 2.80 9.11 25.99
CA GLN A 4 3.92 9.28 25.08
C GLN A 4 3.58 10.43 24.13
N ALA A 5 3.82 11.65 24.59
CA ALA A 5 3.96 12.81 23.72
C ALA A 5 5.01 12.46 22.67
N SER A 6 4.55 12.18 21.45
CA SER A 6 5.38 11.88 20.30
C SER A 6 6.36 13.04 20.09
N ALA A 7 7.64 12.80 20.34
CA ALA A 7 8.69 13.77 20.04
C ALA A 7 8.55 14.24 18.58
N PRO A 8 8.74 15.55 18.29
CA PRO A 8 8.60 16.06 16.93
C PRO A 8 9.52 15.30 15.97
N PRO A 9 9.07 15.02 14.73
CA PRO A 9 9.84 14.23 13.77
C PRO A 9 11.21 14.87 13.52
N SER A 10 12.25 14.06 13.66
CA SER A 10 13.65 14.50 13.55
C SER A 10 14.01 14.82 12.09
N ASP A 11 14.91 15.78 11.90
CA ASP A 11 15.54 16.08 10.60
C ASP A 11 16.64 15.06 10.24
N ALA A 12 16.88 14.06 11.10
CA ALA A 12 17.82 12.97 10.84
C ALA A 12 17.42 12.19 9.58
N ILE A 13 18.31 12.22 8.59
CA ILE A 13 18.16 11.50 7.32
C ILE A 13 18.49 10.02 7.48
N LEU A 14 19.46 9.68 8.35
CA LEU A 14 19.94 8.32 8.60
C LEU A 14 19.23 7.69 9.81
N THR A 15 17.97 7.32 9.63
CA THR A 15 17.23 6.48 10.57
C THR A 15 17.08 5.07 10.01
N VAL A 16 16.90 4.07 10.88
CA VAL A 16 16.65 2.69 10.43
C VAL A 16 15.44 2.59 9.48
N PRO A 17 14.30 3.25 9.76
CA PRO A 17 13.17 3.27 8.83
C PRO A 17 13.51 3.90 7.47
N ASN A 18 14.22 5.03 7.45
CA ASN A 18 14.59 5.67 6.17
C ASN A 18 15.48 4.76 5.33
N LEU A 19 16.45 4.07 5.94
CA LEU A 19 17.32 3.14 5.23
C LEU A 19 16.51 1.98 4.61
N LEU A 20 15.49 1.49 5.31
CA LEU A 20 14.61 0.43 4.83
C LEU A 20 13.70 0.93 3.69
N THR A 21 13.20 2.18 3.76
CA THR A 21 12.47 2.83 2.66
C THR A 21 13.36 3.02 1.42
N PHE A 22 14.60 3.50 1.58
CA PHE A 22 15.57 3.60 0.48
C PHE A 22 15.92 2.23 -0.12
N PHE A 23 16.08 1.22 0.74
CA PHE A 23 16.30 -0.16 0.30
C PHE A 23 15.14 -0.65 -0.55
N ARG A 24 13.88 -0.46 -0.12
CA ARG A 24 12.69 -0.82 -0.91
C ARG A 24 12.65 -0.10 -2.25
N LEU A 25 12.92 1.21 -2.26
CA LEU A 25 13.00 1.98 -3.51
C LEU A 25 14.08 1.42 -4.46
N GLY A 26 15.23 1.03 -3.93
CA GLY A 26 16.30 0.38 -4.71
C GLY A 26 15.93 -1.03 -5.19
N LEU A 27 15.10 -1.77 -4.46
CA LEU A 27 14.64 -3.11 -4.88
C LEU A 27 13.69 -3.05 -6.09
N ILE A 28 12.95 -1.95 -6.29
CA ILE A 28 11.98 -1.83 -7.39
C ILE A 28 12.61 -2.01 -8.79
N PRO A 29 13.67 -1.27 -9.18
CA PRO A 29 14.31 -1.48 -10.48
C PRO A 29 14.93 -2.87 -10.60
N VAL A 30 15.49 -3.42 -9.51
CA VAL A 30 16.05 -4.78 -9.49
C VAL A 30 14.96 -5.83 -9.70
N PHE A 31 13.81 -5.65 -9.05
CA PHE A 31 12.61 -6.48 -9.23
C PHE A 31 12.11 -6.45 -10.67
N LEU A 32 11.95 -5.25 -11.25
CA LEU A 32 11.50 -5.08 -12.63
C LEU A 32 12.49 -5.71 -13.62
N TYR A 33 13.78 -5.52 -13.40
CA TYR A 33 14.82 -6.15 -14.22
C TYR A 33 14.77 -7.68 -14.12
N ALA A 34 14.67 -8.23 -12.90
CA ALA A 34 14.57 -9.67 -12.69
C ALA A 34 13.33 -10.26 -13.38
N ALA A 35 12.17 -9.63 -13.21
CA ALA A 35 10.90 -10.11 -13.77
C ALA A 35 10.84 -9.97 -15.30
N ILE A 36 11.19 -8.79 -15.83
CA ILE A 36 10.95 -8.44 -17.24
C ILE A 36 12.20 -8.65 -18.08
N GLY A 37 13.34 -8.08 -17.67
CA GLY A 37 14.61 -8.12 -18.40
C GLY A 37 15.24 -9.51 -18.41
N ALA A 38 15.65 -9.99 -17.23
CA ALA A 38 16.23 -11.32 -17.04
C ALA A 38 15.20 -12.46 -17.15
N ARG A 39 13.91 -12.13 -17.15
CA ARG A 39 12.78 -13.09 -17.22
C ARG A 39 12.84 -14.19 -16.15
N ASN A 40 13.46 -13.92 -15.02
CA ASN A 40 13.61 -14.86 -13.92
C ASN A 40 12.60 -14.55 -12.81
N MET A 41 11.46 -15.23 -12.87
CA MET A 41 10.38 -15.01 -11.91
C MET A 41 10.73 -15.49 -10.50
N GLY A 42 11.61 -16.49 -10.36
CA GLY A 42 12.07 -16.94 -9.05
C GLY A 42 12.77 -15.83 -8.29
N TRP A 43 13.73 -15.15 -8.94
CA TRP A 43 14.39 -13.98 -8.37
C TRP A 43 13.44 -12.82 -8.14
N ALA A 44 12.52 -12.54 -9.07
CA ALA A 44 11.53 -11.49 -8.91
C ALA A 44 10.66 -11.70 -7.66
N VAL A 45 10.22 -12.93 -7.41
CA VAL A 45 9.41 -13.27 -6.23
C VAL A 45 10.22 -13.15 -4.95
N VAL A 46 11.49 -13.58 -4.94
CA VAL A 46 12.38 -13.39 -3.79
C VAL A 46 12.57 -11.90 -3.47
N ILE A 47 12.81 -11.07 -4.49
CA ILE A 47 12.98 -9.62 -4.30
C ILE A 47 11.69 -8.97 -3.80
N ALA A 48 10.54 -9.34 -4.37
CA ALA A 48 9.24 -8.84 -3.91
C ALA A 48 8.95 -9.26 -2.46
N ALA A 49 9.26 -10.51 -2.10
CA ALA A 49 9.11 -11.01 -0.73
C ALA A 49 10.04 -10.27 0.24
N LEU A 50 11.28 -10.00 -0.14
CA LEU A 50 12.21 -9.20 0.66
C LEU A 50 11.65 -7.79 0.91
N GLY A 51 11.18 -7.11 -0.13
CA GLY A 51 10.57 -5.79 0.00
C GLY A 51 9.34 -5.80 0.94
N PHE A 52 8.50 -6.82 0.84
CA PHE A 52 7.33 -6.99 1.71
C PHE A 52 7.72 -7.26 3.17
N VAL A 53 8.68 -8.15 3.41
CA VAL A 53 9.14 -8.46 4.78
C VAL A 53 9.80 -7.23 5.41
N THR A 54 10.58 -6.48 4.64
CA THR A 54 11.21 -5.23 5.11
C THR A 54 10.18 -4.21 5.59
N ASP A 55 9.07 -4.01 4.86
CA ASP A 55 7.96 -3.13 5.27
C ASP A 55 7.26 -3.61 6.56
N LEU A 56 7.09 -4.92 6.73
CA LEU A 56 6.51 -5.45 7.97
C LEU A 56 7.43 -5.24 9.18
N VAL A 57 8.74 -5.28 8.96
CA VAL A 57 9.76 -5.11 9.99
C VAL A 57 9.95 -3.64 10.34
N ASP A 58 10.08 -2.75 9.34
CA ASP A 58 10.26 -1.31 9.55
C ASP A 58 9.08 -0.71 10.34
N GLY A 59 7.85 -1.11 10.03
CA GLY A 59 6.67 -0.62 10.71
C GLY A 59 6.63 -1.06 12.18
N LYS A 60 7.24 -2.21 12.53
CA LYS A 60 7.37 -2.64 13.94
C LYS A 60 8.50 -1.89 14.65
N ILE A 61 9.64 -1.69 13.98
CA ILE A 61 10.80 -1.00 14.56
C ILE A 61 10.48 0.48 14.78
N ALA A 62 9.94 1.17 13.79
CA ALA A 62 9.57 2.59 13.89
C ALA A 62 8.60 2.85 15.06
N ARG A 63 7.58 1.98 15.22
CA ARG A 63 6.62 2.07 16.33
C ARG A 63 7.23 1.79 17.70
N ARG A 64 8.27 0.93 17.78
CA ARG A 64 8.89 0.54 19.05
C ARG A 64 9.95 1.53 19.52
N TYR A 65 10.65 2.18 18.59
CA TYR A 65 11.77 3.07 18.89
C TYR A 65 11.48 4.56 18.67
N GLY A 66 10.26 4.93 18.24
CA GLY A 66 9.86 6.33 18.07
C GLY A 66 10.67 7.08 16.99
N GLN A 67 11.30 6.36 16.07
CA GLN A 67 12.20 6.92 15.05
C GLN A 67 11.44 7.39 13.82
N VAL A 68 10.72 8.50 13.94
CA VAL A 68 9.98 9.12 12.82
C VAL A 68 10.77 10.30 12.28
N SER A 69 11.05 10.32 10.97
CA SER A 69 11.74 11.44 10.30
C SER A 69 10.80 12.12 9.30
N LYS A 70 11.01 13.42 9.04
CA LYS A 70 10.22 14.17 8.05
C LYS A 70 10.40 13.60 6.63
N LEU A 71 11.62 13.15 6.32
CA LEU A 71 11.94 12.56 5.02
C LEU A 71 11.27 11.19 4.84
N GLY A 72 11.27 10.35 5.88
CA GLY A 72 10.56 9.06 5.87
C GLY A 72 9.06 9.25 5.63
N ILE A 73 8.42 10.19 6.34
CA ILE A 73 7.00 10.52 6.13
C ILE A 73 6.68 10.89 4.67
N ALA A 74 7.60 11.57 3.99
CA ALA A 74 7.43 11.95 2.59
C ALA A 74 7.71 10.79 1.61
N LEU A 75 8.69 9.94 1.91
CA LEU A 75 9.12 8.84 1.04
C LEU A 75 8.25 7.58 1.16
N ASP A 76 7.68 7.30 2.34
CA ASP A 76 6.92 6.07 2.57
C ASP A 76 5.73 5.94 1.59
N PRO A 77 4.87 6.97 1.40
CA PRO A 77 3.78 6.89 0.43
C PRO A 77 4.25 6.73 -1.02
N LEU A 78 5.43 7.24 -1.34
CA LEU A 78 6.02 7.10 -2.68
C LEU A 78 6.52 5.68 -2.90
N SER A 79 7.30 5.14 -1.96
CA SER A 79 7.83 3.78 -1.98
C SER A 79 6.71 2.76 -2.08
N ASP A 80 5.66 2.89 -1.27
CA ASP A 80 4.52 1.97 -1.29
C ASP A 80 3.81 1.98 -2.64
N ARG A 81 3.57 3.16 -3.22
CA ARG A 81 2.89 3.30 -4.52
C ARG A 81 3.72 2.77 -5.67
N LEU A 82 5.03 3.04 -5.68
CA LEU A 82 5.93 2.51 -6.70
C LEU A 82 6.05 0.99 -6.58
N GLY A 83 6.06 0.45 -5.37
CA GLY A 83 6.00 -0.99 -5.10
C GLY A 83 4.75 -1.62 -5.70
N LEU A 84 3.57 -1.08 -5.37
CA LEU A 84 2.29 -1.57 -5.92
C LEU A 84 2.23 -1.44 -7.45
N ALA A 85 2.64 -0.29 -7.99
CA ALA A 85 2.65 -0.03 -9.43
C ALA A 85 3.60 -0.97 -10.18
N SER A 86 4.78 -1.23 -9.64
CA SER A 86 5.76 -2.15 -10.23
C SER A 86 5.24 -3.60 -10.22
N GLY A 87 4.64 -4.05 -9.13
CA GLY A 87 3.99 -5.35 -9.03
C GLY A 87 2.84 -5.48 -10.03
N ALA A 88 1.97 -4.48 -10.11
CA ALA A 88 0.86 -4.42 -11.08
C ALA A 88 1.37 -4.49 -12.53
N ALA A 89 2.42 -3.73 -12.85
CA ALA A 89 3.03 -3.73 -14.18
C ALA A 89 3.55 -5.13 -14.55
N VAL A 90 4.26 -5.80 -13.65
CA VAL A 90 4.74 -7.17 -13.90
C VAL A 90 3.59 -8.15 -14.10
N LEU A 91 2.54 -8.08 -13.27
CA LEU A 91 1.36 -8.94 -13.41
C LEU A 91 0.67 -8.78 -14.78
N ILE A 92 0.56 -7.54 -15.26
CA ILE A 92 -0.04 -7.22 -16.57
C ILE A 92 0.87 -7.73 -17.70
N VAL A 93 2.15 -7.35 -17.69
CA VAL A 93 3.12 -7.68 -18.75
C VAL A 93 3.33 -9.19 -18.90
N LYS A 94 3.27 -9.93 -17.78
CA LYS A 94 3.45 -11.39 -17.75
C LYS A 94 2.14 -12.16 -17.85
N HIS A 95 1.00 -11.48 -17.94
CA HIS A 95 -0.33 -12.09 -17.98
C HIS A 95 -0.59 -13.09 -16.84
N LEU A 96 -0.08 -12.81 -15.64
CA LEU A 96 -0.15 -13.73 -14.49
C LEU A 96 -1.49 -13.66 -13.76
N SER A 97 -2.19 -12.55 -13.89
CA SER A 97 -3.52 -12.33 -13.33
C SER A 97 -4.47 -11.77 -14.39
N PRO A 98 -5.78 -11.98 -14.28
CA PRO A 98 -6.75 -11.26 -15.09
C PRO A 98 -6.59 -9.75 -14.92
N LEU A 99 -6.62 -9.02 -16.04
CA LEU A 99 -6.42 -7.57 -16.05
C LEU A 99 -7.40 -6.85 -15.10
N TRP A 100 -8.64 -7.33 -15.02
CA TRP A 100 -9.66 -6.73 -14.16
C TRP A 100 -9.28 -6.74 -12.67
N VAL A 101 -8.58 -7.76 -12.18
CA VAL A 101 -8.17 -7.84 -10.76
C VAL A 101 -7.20 -6.70 -10.44
N VAL A 102 -6.21 -6.49 -11.32
CA VAL A 102 -5.22 -5.44 -11.17
C VAL A 102 -5.88 -4.06 -11.28
N LEU A 103 -6.74 -3.88 -12.28
CA LEU A 103 -7.44 -2.61 -12.49
C LEU A 103 -8.33 -2.24 -11.31
N VAL A 104 -9.06 -3.20 -10.74
CA VAL A 104 -9.93 -2.98 -9.57
C VAL A 104 -9.12 -2.47 -8.36
N VAL A 105 -7.98 -3.09 -8.07
CA VAL A 105 -7.10 -2.64 -6.98
C VAL A 105 -6.51 -1.26 -7.26
N VAL A 106 -5.92 -1.07 -8.45
CA VAL A 106 -5.25 0.19 -8.83
C VAL A 106 -6.25 1.34 -8.93
N ALA A 107 -7.45 1.11 -9.48
CA ALA A 107 -8.48 2.13 -9.62
C ALA A 107 -8.93 2.67 -8.27
N ARG A 108 -9.14 1.81 -7.27
CA ARG A 108 -9.54 2.24 -5.92
C ARG A 108 -8.47 3.12 -5.27
N ASP A 109 -7.20 2.72 -5.35
CA ASP A 109 -6.11 3.55 -4.82
C ASP A 109 -5.92 4.85 -5.62
N ALA A 110 -6.06 4.81 -6.94
CA ALA A 110 -6.04 6.00 -7.78
C ALA A 110 -7.15 6.99 -7.39
N VAL A 111 -8.38 6.52 -7.14
CA VAL A 111 -9.49 7.38 -6.68
C VAL A 111 -9.19 8.01 -5.33
N LEU A 112 -8.71 7.24 -4.35
CA LEU A 112 -8.37 7.78 -3.02
C LEU A 112 -7.27 8.85 -3.10
N VAL A 113 -6.30 8.67 -4.00
CA VAL A 113 -5.16 9.59 -4.15
C VAL A 113 -5.49 10.79 -5.02
N LEU A 114 -6.12 10.60 -6.18
CA LEU A 114 -6.36 11.66 -7.17
C LEU A 114 -7.60 12.50 -6.83
N VAL A 115 -8.57 11.92 -6.11
CA VAL A 115 -9.79 12.62 -5.70
C VAL A 115 -9.79 12.87 -4.20
N GLY A 116 -9.60 11.82 -3.40
CA GLY A 116 -9.70 11.91 -1.94
C GLY A 116 -8.69 12.88 -1.31
N ALA A 117 -7.40 12.73 -1.63
CA ALA A 117 -6.36 13.56 -1.03
C ALA A 117 -6.45 15.06 -1.39
N PRO A 118 -6.68 15.46 -2.67
CA PRO A 118 -6.89 16.86 -3.02
C PRO A 118 -8.12 17.48 -2.38
N VAL A 119 -9.24 16.76 -2.32
CA VAL A 119 -10.48 17.24 -1.69
C VAL A 119 -10.26 17.52 -0.20
N LEU A 120 -9.66 16.57 0.52
CA LEU A 120 -9.35 16.75 1.94
C LEU A 120 -8.36 17.90 2.17
N LYS A 121 -7.32 18.01 1.34
CA LYS A 121 -6.34 19.10 1.41
C LYS A 121 -6.96 20.47 1.13
N ALA A 122 -7.79 20.58 0.09
CA ALA A 122 -8.47 21.83 -0.26
C ALA A 122 -9.40 22.31 0.86
N ARG A 123 -10.00 21.38 1.60
CA ARG A 123 -10.94 21.67 2.69
C ARG A 123 -10.30 21.70 4.07
N ARG A 124 -8.96 21.54 4.15
CA ARG A 124 -8.17 21.48 5.39
C ARG A 124 -8.69 20.42 6.39
N LEU A 125 -9.27 19.34 5.86
CA LEU A 125 -9.81 18.25 6.67
C LEU A 125 -8.70 17.24 7.02
N PRO A 126 -8.73 16.68 8.23
CA PRO A 126 -7.79 15.62 8.60
C PRO A 126 -8.02 14.37 7.76
N ILE A 127 -6.95 13.62 7.53
CA ILE A 127 -7.02 12.31 6.86
C ILE A 127 -7.75 11.34 7.79
N PRO A 128 -8.86 10.69 7.36
CA PRO A 128 -9.57 9.70 8.16
C PRO A 128 -8.65 8.57 8.65
N PRO A 129 -8.81 8.11 9.90
CA PRO A 129 -7.97 7.06 10.46
C PRO A 129 -8.18 5.72 9.73
N VAL A 130 -7.09 4.99 9.52
CA VAL A 130 -7.15 3.64 8.93
C VAL A 130 -7.82 2.65 9.89
N THR A 131 -8.85 1.96 9.40
CA THR A 131 -9.54 0.93 10.18
C THR A 131 -8.73 -0.37 10.19
N LYS A 132 -8.91 -1.19 11.23
CA LYS A 132 -8.29 -2.53 11.31
C LYS A 132 -8.64 -3.38 10.08
N VAL A 133 -9.88 -3.25 9.57
CA VAL A 133 -10.35 -3.90 8.34
C VAL A 133 -9.51 -3.50 7.12
N GLY A 134 -9.18 -2.21 6.98
CA GLY A 134 -8.32 -1.73 5.90
C GLY A 134 -6.90 -2.26 5.96
N LYS A 135 -6.36 -2.44 7.16
CA LYS A 135 -5.03 -3.04 7.35
C LYS A 135 -5.01 -4.50 6.90
N TYR A 136 -6.00 -5.30 7.32
CA TYR A 136 -6.11 -6.69 6.88
C TYR A 136 -6.40 -6.82 5.39
N GLY A 137 -7.26 -5.95 4.84
CA GLY A 137 -7.55 -5.90 3.40
C GLY A 137 -6.30 -5.61 2.57
N SER A 138 -5.52 -4.60 2.95
CA SER A 138 -4.29 -4.24 2.24
C SER A 138 -3.23 -5.34 2.33
N PHE A 139 -3.08 -5.97 3.50
CA PHE A 139 -2.21 -7.13 3.66
C PHE A 139 -2.64 -8.30 2.77
N ALA A 140 -3.95 -8.58 2.71
CA ALA A 140 -4.49 -9.64 1.85
C ALA A 140 -4.28 -9.33 0.36
N VAL A 141 -4.35 -8.06 -0.07
CA VAL A 141 -4.00 -7.63 -1.43
C VAL A 141 -2.51 -7.86 -1.71
N SER A 142 -1.62 -7.52 -0.79
CA SER A 142 -0.18 -7.77 -0.97
C SER A 142 0.13 -9.27 -1.10
N VAL A 143 -0.52 -10.11 -0.29
CA VAL A 143 -0.41 -11.58 -0.41
C VAL A 143 -0.98 -12.07 -1.75
N MET A 144 -2.13 -11.56 -2.17
CA MET A 144 -2.73 -11.87 -3.48
C MET A 144 -1.76 -11.57 -4.63
N PHE A 145 -1.15 -10.37 -4.64
CA PHE A 145 -0.15 -9.99 -5.64
C PHE A 145 1.06 -10.93 -5.60
N GLY A 146 1.58 -11.21 -4.41
CA GLY A 146 2.70 -12.14 -4.22
C GLY A 146 2.41 -13.55 -4.75
N LEU A 147 1.21 -14.08 -4.53
CA LEU A 147 0.79 -15.38 -5.04
C LEU A 147 0.65 -15.40 -6.56
N PHE A 148 0.08 -14.35 -7.17
CA PHE A 148 0.05 -14.24 -8.63
C PHE A 148 1.46 -14.16 -9.22
N LEU A 149 2.37 -13.41 -8.60
CA LEU A 149 3.78 -13.37 -9.01
C LEU A 149 4.44 -14.75 -8.89
N ALA A 150 4.23 -15.46 -7.77
CA ALA A 150 4.75 -16.81 -7.55
C ALA A 150 4.22 -17.83 -8.56
N SER A 151 2.99 -17.65 -9.06
CA SER A 151 2.42 -18.53 -10.09
C SER A 151 3.16 -18.49 -11.43
N GLY A 152 3.97 -17.45 -11.66
CA GLY A 152 4.81 -17.31 -12.86
C GLY A 152 6.17 -18.01 -12.76
N ILE A 153 6.48 -18.72 -11.67
CA ILE A 153 7.74 -19.45 -11.54
C ILE A 153 7.63 -20.77 -12.32
N HIS A 154 8.23 -20.83 -13.51
CA HIS A 154 8.21 -22.01 -14.38
C HIS A 154 9.14 -23.16 -13.94
N ASN A 155 10.09 -22.91 -13.03
CA ASN A 155 11.16 -23.86 -12.67
C ASN A 155 10.91 -24.63 -11.35
N ILE A 156 9.77 -24.42 -10.71
CA ILE A 156 9.42 -25.17 -9.50
C ILE A 156 8.44 -26.26 -9.91
N SER A 157 8.77 -27.51 -9.62
CA SER A 157 7.97 -28.71 -9.85
C SER A 157 6.61 -28.75 -9.10
N HIS A 158 6.13 -27.61 -8.59
CA HIS A 158 4.82 -27.49 -7.97
C HIS A 158 3.74 -27.26 -9.04
N PRO A 159 2.51 -27.72 -8.80
CA PRO A 159 1.41 -27.40 -9.69
C PRO A 159 1.18 -25.88 -9.65
N THR A 160 1.59 -25.16 -10.69
CA THR A 160 1.28 -23.72 -10.88
C THR A 160 -0.22 -23.43 -10.68
N HIS A 161 -1.06 -24.45 -10.87
CA HIS A 161 -2.49 -24.45 -10.59
C HIS A 161 -2.85 -24.23 -9.10
N SER A 162 -2.15 -24.83 -8.13
CA SER A 162 -2.50 -24.70 -6.71
C SER A 162 -2.17 -23.31 -6.17
N ILE A 163 -1.04 -22.73 -6.58
CA ILE A 163 -0.66 -21.35 -6.24
C ILE A 163 -1.66 -20.37 -6.83
N ARG A 164 -2.09 -20.58 -8.08
CA ARG A 164 -3.10 -19.74 -8.73
C ARG A 164 -4.46 -19.86 -8.05
N LEU A 165 -4.85 -21.06 -7.61
CA LEU A 165 -6.07 -21.26 -6.83
C LEU A 165 -6.00 -20.50 -5.50
N ALA A 166 -4.86 -20.57 -4.79
CA ALA A 166 -4.65 -19.79 -3.58
C ALA A 166 -4.75 -18.28 -3.85
N ALA A 167 -4.17 -17.79 -4.95
CA ALA A 167 -4.31 -16.39 -5.36
C ALA A 167 -5.79 -15.99 -5.54
N TRP A 168 -6.59 -16.84 -6.17
CA TRP A 168 -8.03 -16.62 -6.33
C TRP A 168 -8.81 -16.61 -5.02
N VAL A 169 -8.48 -17.48 -4.07
CA VAL A 169 -9.06 -17.43 -2.71
C VAL A 169 -8.76 -16.07 -2.07
N PHE A 170 -7.53 -15.58 -2.22
CA PHE A 170 -7.16 -14.26 -1.73
C PHE A 170 -7.84 -13.12 -2.51
N VAL A 171 -8.17 -13.25 -3.79
CA VAL A 171 -9.01 -12.27 -4.51
C VAL A 171 -10.38 -12.14 -3.83
N VAL A 172 -11.04 -13.27 -3.56
CA VAL A 172 -12.38 -13.30 -2.96
C VAL A 172 -12.38 -12.72 -1.54
N ILE A 173 -11.30 -12.93 -0.77
CA ILE A 173 -11.17 -12.40 0.60
C ILE A 173 -10.73 -10.92 0.60
N SER A 174 -9.73 -10.58 -0.21
CA SER A 174 -9.07 -9.26 -0.16
C SER A 174 -9.95 -8.17 -0.75
N LEU A 175 -10.59 -8.38 -1.91
CA LEU A 175 -11.34 -7.33 -2.59
C LEU A 175 -12.50 -6.79 -1.74
N PRO A 176 -13.36 -7.61 -1.11
CA PRO A 176 -14.42 -7.10 -0.25
C PRO A 176 -13.89 -6.30 0.93
N LEU A 177 -12.84 -6.77 1.61
CA LEU A 177 -12.24 -6.06 2.74
C LEU A 177 -11.62 -4.73 2.30
N TYR A 178 -10.94 -4.74 1.16
CA TYR A 178 -10.25 -3.58 0.60
C TYR A 178 -11.24 -2.49 0.15
N TYR A 179 -12.35 -2.90 -0.48
CA TYR A 179 -13.44 -2.00 -0.85
C TYR A 179 -14.28 -1.53 0.34
N ALA A 180 -14.58 -2.41 1.30
CA ALA A 180 -15.27 -2.01 2.54
C ALA A 180 -14.48 -0.95 3.30
N SER A 181 -13.15 -1.09 3.36
CA SER A 181 -12.27 -0.06 3.92
C SER A 181 -12.28 1.22 3.10
N GLY A 182 -12.27 1.14 1.76
CA GLY A 182 -12.34 2.32 0.89
C GLY A 182 -13.65 3.09 1.07
N ALA A 183 -14.78 2.37 1.10
CA ALA A 183 -16.10 2.95 1.36
C ALA A 183 -16.16 3.60 2.75
N GLY A 184 -15.55 2.98 3.76
CA GLY A 184 -15.43 3.56 5.11
C GLY A 184 -14.67 4.89 5.09
N TYR A 185 -13.57 4.97 4.35
CA TYR A 185 -12.79 6.20 4.20
C TYR A 185 -13.59 7.30 3.51
N VAL A 186 -14.28 6.98 2.42
CA VAL A 186 -15.15 7.94 1.70
C VAL A 186 -16.30 8.43 2.59
N ARG A 187 -16.95 7.53 3.34
CA ARG A 187 -18.02 7.91 4.27
C ARG A 187 -17.52 8.84 5.37
N ALA A 188 -16.36 8.57 5.95
CA ALA A 188 -15.74 9.44 6.94
C ALA A 188 -15.41 10.82 6.36
N ALA A 189 -14.83 10.87 5.16
CA ALA A 189 -14.54 12.13 4.48
C ALA A 189 -15.82 12.94 4.17
N LEU A 190 -16.88 12.29 3.71
CA LEU A 190 -18.18 12.94 3.44
C LEU A 190 -18.84 13.46 4.72
N ALA A 191 -18.73 12.73 5.83
CA ALA A 191 -19.26 13.16 7.12
C ALA A 191 -18.57 14.45 7.59
N SER A 192 -17.23 14.51 7.53
CA SER A 192 -16.47 15.71 7.88
C SER A 192 -16.76 16.89 6.95
N LEU A 193 -16.98 16.64 5.65
CA LEU A 193 -17.41 17.69 4.71
C LEU A 193 -18.80 18.24 5.03
N LYS A 194 -19.73 17.36 5.42
CA LYS A 194 -21.08 17.77 5.82
C LYS A 194 -21.04 18.64 7.08
N GLU A 195 -20.28 18.22 8.08
CA GLU A 195 -20.14 18.93 9.35
C GLU A 195 -19.53 20.33 9.16
N GLN A 196 -18.52 20.47 8.29
CA GLN A 196 -17.96 21.77 7.91
C GLN A 196 -18.98 22.66 7.17
N ASN A 197 -19.71 22.10 6.20
CA ASN A 197 -20.73 22.85 5.46
C ASN A 197 -21.88 23.32 6.37
N ASP A 198 -22.28 22.48 7.33
CA ASP A 198 -23.34 22.81 8.29
C ASP A 198 -22.88 23.93 9.24
N ALA A 199 -21.61 23.93 9.66
CA ALA A 199 -21.00 25.02 10.42
C ALA A 199 -20.90 26.34 9.62
N GLU A 200 -20.52 26.28 8.35
CA GLU A 200 -20.49 27.46 7.45
C GLU A 200 -21.88 28.04 7.23
N ARG A 201 -22.92 27.19 7.11
CA ARG A 201 -24.32 27.64 6.96
C ARG A 201 -24.95 28.17 8.25
N GLY A 202 -24.50 27.70 9.40
CA GLY A 202 -24.98 28.12 10.72
C GLY A 202 -24.42 29.46 11.20
N ASN A 203 -23.45 30.05 10.49
CA ASN A 203 -22.85 31.35 10.80
C ASN A 203 -23.21 32.40 9.73
N PRO A 204 -24.39 33.03 9.79
CA PRO A 204 -24.83 34.00 8.78
C PRO A 204 -24.08 35.34 8.77
N ASP A 205 -23.27 35.65 9.79
CA ASP A 205 -22.67 37.00 10.01
C ASP A 205 -21.12 37.00 10.04
N GLY A 206 -20.47 36.14 9.25
CA GLY A 206 -19.01 36.20 9.03
C GLY A 206 -18.60 37.22 7.98
#